data_AF-A0A1G9SI69-F1
#
_entry.id   AF-A0A1G9SI69-F1
#
_cell.length_a   1.000
_cell.length_b   1.000
_cell.length_c   1.000
_cell.angle_alpha   90.00
_cell.angle_beta   90.00
_cell.angle_gamma   90.00
#
_symmetry.space_group_name_H-M   'P 1'
#
loop_
_entity.id
_entity.type
_entity.pdbx_description
1 polymer ?
#
loop_
_entity_poly.entity_id
_entity_poly.type
_entity_poly.pdbx_seq_one_letter_code
_entity_poly.pdbx_strand_id
1 'polypeptide(L)' 'MTPRREKREFMNEFKVPMVKLYNSVKPRSEIAKEYDLTLSALNNWIRRIDATGSAK' A
#
# COMPACT_ATOMS: atom_id res chain seq x y z
N MET A 1 -12.04 -22.94 -13.21
CA MET A 1 -11.88 -22.41 -11.84
C MET A 1 -10.55 -21.67 -11.79
N THR A 2 -10.54 -20.34 -11.75
CA THR A 2 -9.30 -19.56 -11.75
C THR A 2 -8.59 -19.74 -10.41
N PRO A 3 -7.28 -20.06 -10.37
CA PRO A 3 -6.55 -20.19 -9.12
C PRO A 3 -6.62 -18.87 -8.36
N ARG A 4 -6.91 -18.95 -7.05
CA ARG A 4 -6.87 -17.78 -6.16
C ARG A 4 -5.45 -17.26 -6.12
N ARG A 5 -5.26 -15.98 -6.44
CA ARG A 5 -3.95 -15.32 -6.29
C ARG A 5 -3.48 -15.46 -4.84
N GLU A 6 -2.22 -15.85 -4.66
CA GLU A 6 -1.62 -15.94 -3.33
C GLU A 6 -1.69 -14.57 -2.64
N LYS A 7 -2.00 -14.58 -1.34
CA LYS A 7 -1.98 -13.36 -0.54
C LYS A 7 -0.54 -12.87 -0.46
N ARG A 8 -0.28 -11.69 -1.01
CA ARG A 8 0.97 -10.97 -0.74
C ARG A 8 0.94 -10.44 0.68
N GLU A 9 1.78 -11.00 1.55
CA GLU A 9 2.04 -10.45 2.87
C GLU A 9 3.06 -9.32 2.75
N PHE A 10 2.58 -8.08 2.90
CA PHE A 10 3.45 -6.93 3.01
C PHE A 10 3.73 -6.68 4.49
N MET A 11 5.01 -6.58 4.85
CA MET A 11 5.44 -6.21 6.20
C MET A 11 4.87 -4.85 6.60
N ASN A 12 4.45 -4.70 7.85
CA ASN A 12 3.83 -3.48 8.35
C ASN A 12 4.77 -2.26 8.27
N GLU A 13 6.05 -2.49 8.56
CA GLU A 13 7.14 -1.52 8.40
C GLU A 13 7.41 -1.10 6.94
N PHE A 14 6.93 -1.85 5.95
CA PHE A 14 6.95 -1.45 4.54
C PHE A 14 5.77 -0.55 4.16
N LYS A 15 4.62 -0.70 4.82
CA LYS A 15 3.38 0.05 4.49
C LYS A 15 3.48 1.53 4.88
N VAL A 16 4.12 1.82 6.01
CA VAL A 16 4.31 3.20 6.52
C VAL A 16 5.11 4.08 5.56
N PRO A 17 6.33 3.70 5.12
CA PRO A 17 7.09 4.50 4.17
C PRO A 17 6.38 4.63 2.82
N MET A 18 5.62 3.61 2.38
CA MET A 18 4.78 3.71 1.17
C MET A 18 3.77 4.85 1.22
N VAL A 19 3.05 4.97 2.34
CA VAL A 19 2.03 6.00 2.52
C VAL A 19 2.67 7.37 2.73
N LYS A 20 3.82 7.45 3.40
CA LYS A 20 4.60 8.69 3.48
C LYS A 20 5.09 9.16 2.10
N LEU A 21 5.58 8.24 1.25
CA LEU A 21 5.98 8.54 -0.14
C LEU A 21 4.81 9.12 -0.97
N TYR A 22 3.61 8.57 -0.78
CA TYR A 22 2.39 9.11 -1.39
C TYR A 22 2.08 10.53 -0.93
N ASN A 23 2.18 10.81 0.37
CA ASN A 23 1.92 12.14 0.91
C ASN A 23 3.00 13.18 0.53
N SER A 24 4.23 12.76 0.26
CA SER A 24 5.31 13.69 -0.09
C SER A 24 5.23 14.21 -1.52
N VAL A 25 5.24 13.38 -2.57
CA VAL A 25 5.25 13.90 -3.97
C VAL A 25 4.89 12.85 -5.05
N LYS A 26 4.74 11.55 -4.74
CA LYS A 26 4.55 10.52 -5.77
C LYS A 26 3.07 10.15 -5.99
N PRO A 27 2.58 10.12 -7.24
CA PRO A 27 1.22 9.65 -7.52
C PRO A 27 1.11 8.16 -7.18
N ARG A 28 0.01 7.79 -6.54
CA ARG A 28 -0.34 6.41 -6.16
C ARG A 28 -0.18 5.37 -7.29
N SER A 29 -0.29 5.79 -8.55
CA SER A 29 -0.09 4.94 -9.73
C SER A 29 1.38 4.58 -9.97
N GLU A 30 2.32 5.49 -9.71
CA GLU A 30 3.75 5.18 -9.84
C GLU A 30 4.22 4.28 -8.69
N ILE A 31 3.81 4.55 -7.46
CA ILE A 31 4.12 3.69 -6.30
C ILE A 31 3.53 2.29 -6.52
N ALA A 32 2.32 2.23 -7.06
CA ALA A 32 1.68 0.96 -7.43
C ALA A 32 2.49 0.17 -8.47
N LYS A 33 3.01 0.84 -9.50
CA LYS A 33 3.81 0.20 -10.56
C LYS A 33 5.22 -0.19 -10.09
N GLU A 34 5.90 0.71 -9.38
CA GLU A 34 7.30 0.54 -8.93
C GLU A 34 7.44 -0.65 -7.97
N TYR A 35 6.40 -0.91 -7.17
CA TYR A 35 6.41 -1.94 -6.14
C TYR A 35 5.41 -3.08 -6.39
N ASP A 36 4.86 -3.17 -7.61
CA ASP A 36 3.83 -4.14 -8.01
C ASP A 36 2.67 -4.23 -7.00
N LEU A 37 2.25 -3.08 -6.49
CA LEU A 37 1.15 -2.94 -5.55
C LEU A 37 -0.15 -2.66 -6.30
N THR A 38 -1.22 -3.34 -5.91
CA THR A 38 -2.56 -2.94 -6.33
C THR A 38 -2.92 -1.58 -5.73
N LEU A 39 -3.47 -0.67 -6.54
CA LEU A 39 -3.99 0.63 -6.10
C LEU A 39 -4.95 0.50 -4.90
N SER A 40 -5.80 -0.52 -4.89
CA SER A 40 -6.73 -0.80 -3.78
C SER A 40 -6.03 -1.13 -2.47
N ALA A 41 -4.89 -1.83 -2.51
CA ALA A 41 -4.10 -2.15 -1.32
C ALA A 41 -3.46 -0.87 -0.75
N LEU A 42 -2.86 -0.05 -1.62
CA LEU A 42 -2.27 1.22 -1.24
C LEU A 42 -3.31 2.17 -0.64
N ASN A 43 -4.49 2.28 -1.25
CA ASN A 43 -5.59 3.09 -0.72
C ASN A 43 -6.05 2.62 0.67
N ASN A 44 -6.13 1.31 0.89
CA ASN A 44 -6.51 0.76 2.19
C ASN A 44 -5.44 1.10 3.24
N TRP A 45 -4.16 1.05 2.89
CA TRP A 45 -3.08 1.45 3.78
C TRP A 45 -3.12 2.93 4.11
N ILE A 46 -3.31 3.81 3.11
CA ILE A 46 -3.45 5.25 3.31
C ILE A 46 -4.58 5.50 4.32
N ARG A 47 -5.76 4.93 4.08
CA ARG A 47 -6.94 5.15 4.94
C ARG A 47 -6.74 4.65 6.37
N ARG A 48 -6.06 3.51 6.56
CA ARG A 48 -5.76 2.97 7.91
C ARG A 48 -4.70 3.79 8.64
N ILE A 49 -3.64 4.19 7.94
CA ILE A 49 -2.52 4.95 8.51
C ILE A 49 -2.94 6.40 8.81
N ASP A 50 -3.76 7.01 7.95
CA ASP A 50 -4.29 8.36 8.18
C ASP A 50 -5.27 8.38 9.37
N ALA A 51 -6.14 7.36 9.49
CA ALA A 51 -7.09 7.26 10.59
C ALA A 51 -6.45 6.88 11.94
N THR A 52 -5.38 6.07 11.94
CA THR A 52 -4.84 5.44 13.17
C THR A 52 -3.41 5.89 13.49
N GLY A 53 -2.73 6.59 12.58
CA GLY A 53 -1.31 6.91 12.67
C GLY A 53 -0.37 5.70 12.58
N SER A 54 -0.91 4.49 12.43
CA SER A 54 -0.14 3.24 12.53
C SER A 54 -0.61 2.20 11.51
N ALA A 55 0.35 1.59 10.81
CA ALA A 55 0.12 0.45 9.95
C ALA A 55 0.09 -0.84 10.77
N LYS A 56 -0.87 -1.00 11.68
CA LYS A 56 -1.03 -2.25 12.43
C LYS A 56 -1.81 -3.29 11.64
#